data_AF-A0A1H4R7Z9-F1
#
_entry.id   AF-A0A1H4R7Z9-F1
#
_cell.length_a   1.000
_cell.length_b   1.000
_cell.length_c   1.000
_cell.angle_alpha   90.00
_cell.angle_beta   90.00
_cell.angle_gamma   90.00
#
_symmetry.space_group_name_H-M   'P 1'
#
loop_
_entity.id
_entity.type
_entity.pdbx_description
1 polymer ?
#
loop_
_entity_poly.entity_id
_entity_poly.type
_entity_poly.pdbx_seq_one_letter_code
_entity_poly.pdbx_strand_id
1 'polypeptide(L)'
;MTFVKATAPSDQEAATPPPEGPGLAPVPWRPVSLTAAAMTVCLLVLATRHGYHVDELYTRAASRHLAWGYVDQPPLVALVAKAEMAVFGDNLFGFRVVPALLASLAVLLAPLIARELGGGSRAQTLAGFMAFASGLVMYTGHIMGTNNWDELSWITVTWLLIRMVRTRDTRLWWAIGVVVGVGLTAKYLLVLLLLCLGAGLLVFGPRRVFRTWRFPASVGVAVVIASPVLIWQITHGMPQLEMSAALSKALDSLSRSTFVPMQLLLIGFFLNPVWIAGLVALLRRPEWRAYRFVGWSYPLMVVVLLIVGGQGAYTTALQYVLLAAGAVVVDRWARSAKRLGVIGGLTALNAVSSAILLLPTLPINVYAGNPVLSGMAIVQFDQVGWPEMTRQVGAVYRSLPTDEQAHTVIYGNHYGQAGAIDRWGPEYGLPKAYSGHNSYADFGVPGEDKTTVIAIGVDPKRFGALFASCEPRGAYENDLPVSDDGQKFLVCRGPLKPWPHLWEQLRWIGFQCPYTAEAITAESAKGCD
;
A
#
# COMPACT_ATOMS: atom_id res chain seq x y z
N MET A 1 -41.71 -40.28 54.80
CA MET A 1 -41.42 -41.13 53.62
C MET A 1 -42.63 -41.09 52.70
N THR A 2 -42.56 -40.28 51.64
CA THR A 2 -43.45 -40.39 50.48
C THR A 2 -42.66 -39.82 49.30
N PHE A 3 -42.16 -40.69 48.43
CA PHE A 3 -41.39 -40.33 47.25
C PHE A 3 -42.33 -39.85 46.15
N VAL A 4 -42.22 -38.59 45.73
CA VAL A 4 -42.80 -38.10 44.48
C VAL A 4 -41.71 -38.19 43.41
N LYS A 5 -41.95 -39.04 42.41
CA LYS A 5 -41.08 -39.29 41.26
C LYS A 5 -41.29 -38.16 40.25
N ALA A 6 -40.31 -37.27 40.08
CA ALA A 6 -40.36 -36.24 39.04
C ALA A 6 -40.14 -36.89 37.66
N THR A 7 -41.14 -36.82 36.80
CA THR A 7 -41.08 -37.20 35.39
C THR A 7 -40.26 -36.19 34.59
N ALA A 8 -39.29 -36.67 33.82
CA ALA A 8 -38.53 -35.86 32.86
C ALA A 8 -39.45 -35.32 31.75
N PRO A 9 -39.25 -34.08 31.26
CA PRO A 9 -40.00 -33.58 30.11
C PRO A 9 -39.59 -34.33 28.84
N SER A 10 -40.57 -34.74 28.05
CA SER A 10 -40.43 -35.43 26.77
C SER A 10 -39.79 -34.55 25.68
N ASP A 11 -38.82 -35.12 24.95
CA ASP A 11 -38.12 -34.56 23.78
C ASP A 11 -39.01 -34.39 22.52
N GLN A 12 -40.20 -33.81 22.66
CA GLN A 12 -41.10 -33.53 21.53
C GLN A 12 -41.77 -32.16 21.68
N GLU A 13 -40.96 -31.11 21.68
CA GLU A 13 -41.40 -29.80 21.21
C GLU A 13 -40.45 -29.42 20.08
N ALA A 14 -40.79 -29.90 18.89
CA ALA A 14 -40.12 -29.51 17.65
C ALA A 14 -40.28 -27.99 17.51
N ALA A 15 -39.24 -27.27 17.91
CA ALA A 15 -39.12 -25.84 17.74
C ALA A 15 -39.33 -25.51 16.26
N THR A 16 -40.49 -24.97 15.93
CA THR A 16 -40.71 -24.21 14.70
C THR A 16 -39.49 -23.31 14.49
N PRO A 17 -38.86 -23.33 13.30
CA PRO A 17 -37.75 -22.42 13.03
C PRO A 17 -38.24 -20.99 13.32
N PRO A 18 -37.45 -20.16 14.04
CA PRO A 18 -37.84 -18.79 14.30
C PRO A 18 -38.15 -18.13 12.96
N PRO A 19 -39.23 -17.33 12.86
CA PRO A 19 -39.57 -16.65 11.62
C PRO A 19 -38.33 -15.90 11.12
N GLU A 20 -38.00 -16.10 9.85
CA GLU A 20 -36.89 -15.40 9.21
C GLU A 20 -37.07 -13.91 9.49
N GLY A 21 -36.14 -13.34 10.28
CA GLY A 21 -36.12 -11.90 10.49
C GLY A 21 -36.11 -11.18 9.14
N PRO A 22 -36.59 -9.93 9.05
CA PRO A 22 -36.70 -9.23 7.78
C PRO A 22 -35.40 -9.34 6.99
N GLY A 23 -35.49 -9.91 5.78
CA GLY A 23 -34.34 -10.15 4.93
C GLY A 23 -33.51 -8.88 4.72
N LEU A 24 -32.20 -9.04 4.49
CA LEU A 24 -31.33 -7.90 4.22
C LEU A 24 -31.87 -7.10 3.03
N ALA A 25 -31.83 -5.78 3.14
CA ALA A 25 -32.19 -4.90 2.03
C ALA A 25 -31.38 -5.27 0.76
N PRO A 26 -32.01 -5.25 -0.42
CA PRO A 26 -31.31 -5.50 -1.67
C PRO A 26 -30.23 -4.45 -1.89
N VAL A 27 -29.14 -4.83 -2.57
CA VAL A 27 -28.08 -3.89 -2.92
C VAL A 27 -28.63 -2.90 -3.95
N PRO A 28 -28.52 -1.58 -3.71
CA PRO A 28 -28.90 -0.59 -4.70
C PRO A 28 -27.82 -0.52 -5.78
N TRP A 29 -27.79 -1.51 -6.68
CA TRP A 29 -26.72 -1.70 -7.67
C TRP A 29 -26.50 -0.50 -8.57
N ARG A 30 -27.56 0.25 -8.92
CA ARG A 30 -27.42 1.44 -9.77
C ARG A 30 -26.51 2.51 -9.14
N PRO A 31 -26.84 3.13 -7.99
CA PRO A 31 -25.95 4.13 -7.40
C PRO A 31 -24.60 3.54 -6.99
N VAL A 32 -24.56 2.30 -6.47
CA VAL A 32 -23.31 1.66 -6.05
C VAL A 32 -22.34 1.45 -7.22
N SER A 33 -22.83 0.94 -8.36
CA SER A 33 -21.98 0.72 -9.54
C SER A 33 -21.59 2.03 -10.21
N LEU A 34 -22.47 3.04 -10.21
CA LEU A 34 -22.13 4.38 -10.70
C LEU A 34 -21.02 5.03 -9.86
N THR A 35 -21.06 4.89 -8.54
CA THR A 35 -19.99 5.41 -7.66
C THR A 35 -18.66 4.70 -7.89
N ALA A 36 -18.66 3.37 -8.07
CA ALA A 36 -17.45 2.62 -8.40
C ALA A 36 -16.90 2.99 -9.79
N ALA A 37 -17.77 3.10 -10.80
CA ALA A 37 -17.37 3.54 -12.14
C ALA A 37 -16.82 4.97 -12.13
N ALA A 38 -17.43 5.87 -11.35
CA ALA A 38 -16.92 7.22 -11.16
C ALA A 38 -15.51 7.22 -10.56
N MET A 39 -15.22 6.32 -9.60
CA MET A 39 -13.87 6.17 -9.05
C MET A 39 -12.87 5.80 -10.15
N THR A 40 -13.18 4.77 -10.95
CA THR A 40 -12.31 4.35 -12.06
C THR A 40 -12.06 5.52 -13.02
N VAL A 41 -13.13 6.21 -13.45
CA VAL A 41 -13.02 7.33 -14.40
C VAL A 41 -12.20 8.47 -13.81
N CYS A 42 -12.45 8.87 -12.56
CA CYS A 42 -11.70 9.93 -11.90
C CYS A 42 -10.20 9.62 -11.84
N LEU A 43 -9.83 8.40 -11.44
CA LEU A 43 -8.43 7.98 -11.34
C LEU A 43 -7.75 7.91 -12.71
N LEU A 44 -8.44 7.38 -13.73
CA LEU A 44 -7.90 7.28 -15.09
C LEU A 44 -7.75 8.64 -15.77
N VAL A 45 -8.68 9.58 -15.55
CA VAL A 45 -8.57 10.95 -16.05
C VAL A 45 -7.36 11.67 -15.46
N LEU A 46 -7.01 11.35 -14.21
CA LEU A 46 -5.85 11.92 -13.52
C LEU A 46 -4.56 11.11 -13.71
N ALA A 47 -4.61 9.92 -14.33
CA ALA A 47 -3.53 8.95 -14.32
C ALA A 47 -2.21 9.49 -14.88
N THR A 48 -2.23 10.38 -15.87
CA THR A 48 -1.00 10.92 -16.50
C THR A 48 -0.53 12.25 -15.92
N ARG A 49 -1.18 12.78 -14.89
CA ARG A 49 -0.76 14.04 -14.27
C ARG A 49 0.45 13.82 -13.36
N HIS A 50 1.31 14.85 -13.28
CA HIS A 50 2.61 14.88 -12.60
C HIS A 50 3.66 13.97 -13.24
N GLY A 51 3.61 12.66 -13.00
CA GLY A 51 4.57 11.70 -13.56
C GLY A 51 4.56 10.36 -12.82
N TYR A 52 5.56 9.52 -13.08
CA TYR A 52 5.72 8.25 -12.37
C TYR A 52 6.14 8.52 -10.92
N HIS A 53 5.47 7.88 -9.98
CA HIS A 53 5.92 7.83 -8.60
C HIS A 53 7.22 7.03 -8.49
N VAL A 54 8.06 7.35 -7.51
CA VAL A 54 9.35 6.67 -7.26
C VAL A 54 9.21 5.14 -7.20
N ASP A 55 8.16 4.63 -6.53
CA ASP A 55 7.88 3.19 -6.43
C ASP A 55 7.33 2.58 -7.72
N GLU A 56 6.69 3.37 -8.59
CA GLU A 56 6.23 2.90 -9.90
C GLU A 56 7.42 2.69 -10.84
N LEU A 57 8.45 3.54 -10.75
CA LEU A 57 9.70 3.35 -11.47
C LEU A 57 10.39 2.05 -11.04
N TYR A 58 10.42 1.77 -9.73
CA TYR A 58 10.94 0.50 -9.22
C TYR A 58 10.11 -0.70 -9.65
N THR A 59 8.78 -0.61 -9.53
CA THR A 59 7.86 -1.67 -9.96
C THR A 59 8.01 -1.96 -11.46
N ARG A 60 8.20 -0.92 -12.28
CA ARG A 60 8.48 -1.06 -13.71
C ARG A 60 9.81 -1.77 -13.96
N ALA A 61 10.86 -1.48 -13.19
CA ALA A 61 12.13 -2.20 -13.30
C ALA A 61 11.96 -3.67 -12.88
N ALA A 62 11.29 -3.93 -11.76
CA ALA A 62 11.00 -5.27 -11.25
C ALA A 62 10.16 -6.11 -12.24
N SER A 63 9.25 -5.50 -13.00
CA SER A 63 8.43 -6.21 -14.01
C SER A 63 9.27 -6.81 -15.14
N ARG A 64 10.46 -6.26 -15.39
CA ARG A 64 11.45 -6.77 -16.36
C ARG A 64 12.37 -7.84 -15.75
N HIS A 65 12.35 -7.98 -14.43
CA HIS A 65 13.18 -8.89 -13.64
C HIS A 65 12.30 -9.69 -12.68
N LEU A 66 11.38 -10.48 -13.23
CA LEU A 66 10.45 -11.29 -12.45
C LEU A 66 11.19 -12.34 -11.61
N ALA A 67 10.92 -12.33 -10.32
CA ALA A 67 11.35 -13.33 -9.35
C ALA A 67 10.16 -13.78 -8.49
N TRP A 68 10.34 -14.82 -7.68
CA TRP A 68 9.32 -15.27 -6.72
C TRP A 68 9.25 -14.42 -5.44
N GLY A 69 10.15 -13.46 -5.30
CA GLY A 69 10.13 -12.44 -4.27
C GLY A 69 11.21 -11.40 -4.52
N TYR A 70 11.09 -10.30 -3.79
CA TYR A 70 12.02 -9.20 -3.69
C TYR A 70 12.27 -8.96 -2.20
N VAL A 71 13.38 -8.32 -1.85
CA VAL A 71 13.77 -7.97 -0.47
C VAL A 71 12.64 -7.24 0.25
N ASP A 72 11.95 -6.36 -0.46
CA ASP A 72 11.00 -5.39 0.07
C ASP A 72 9.54 -5.67 -0.32
N GLN A 73 9.30 -6.57 -1.28
CA GLN A 73 7.95 -6.90 -1.72
C GLN A 73 7.80 -8.32 -2.30
N PRO A 74 6.61 -8.93 -2.16
CA PRO A 74 6.20 -10.11 -2.93
C PRO A 74 6.08 -9.87 -4.46
N PRO A 75 5.90 -10.92 -5.28
CA PRO A 75 6.01 -10.82 -6.74
C PRO A 75 4.75 -10.33 -7.47
N LEU A 76 3.58 -10.29 -6.83
CA LEU A 76 2.31 -10.04 -7.53
C LEU A 76 2.31 -8.67 -8.24
N VAL A 77 2.82 -7.63 -7.58
CA VAL A 77 2.80 -6.27 -8.14
C VAL A 77 3.66 -6.19 -9.41
N ALA A 78 4.86 -6.75 -9.39
CA ALA A 78 5.76 -6.81 -10.55
C ALA A 78 5.14 -7.64 -11.70
N LEU A 79 4.49 -8.76 -11.37
CA LEU A 79 3.80 -9.60 -12.36
C LEU A 79 2.63 -8.86 -13.03
N VAL A 80 1.82 -8.16 -12.23
CA VAL A 80 0.69 -7.36 -12.71
C VAL A 80 1.19 -6.20 -13.56
N ALA A 81 2.23 -5.50 -13.12
CA ALA A 81 2.87 -4.43 -13.90
C ALA A 81 3.36 -4.95 -15.26
N LYS A 82 3.96 -6.15 -15.32
CA LYS A 82 4.35 -6.76 -16.60
C LYS A 82 3.16 -7.02 -17.50
N ALA A 83 2.04 -7.50 -16.94
CA ALA A 83 0.82 -7.75 -17.69
C ALA A 83 0.18 -6.44 -18.20
N GLU A 84 0.09 -5.41 -17.37
CA GLU A 84 -0.40 -4.09 -17.79
C GLU A 84 0.43 -3.50 -18.92
N MET A 85 1.75 -3.55 -18.80
CA MET A 85 2.65 -3.07 -19.84
C MET A 85 2.51 -3.85 -21.15
N ALA A 86 2.17 -5.14 -21.09
CA ALA A 86 1.91 -5.96 -22.26
C ALA A 86 0.56 -5.63 -22.93
N VAL A 87 -0.47 -5.28 -22.16
CA VAL A 87 -1.82 -4.98 -22.68
C VAL A 87 -1.97 -3.53 -23.12
N PHE A 88 -1.47 -2.58 -22.33
CA PHE A 88 -1.67 -1.14 -22.53
C PHE A 88 -0.41 -0.41 -23.00
N GLY A 89 0.73 -1.09 -23.08
CA GLY A 89 2.04 -0.52 -23.42
C GLY A 89 2.80 0.04 -22.21
N ASP A 90 4.08 0.34 -22.40
CA ASP A 90 4.99 0.90 -21.39
C ASP A 90 4.79 2.42 -21.22
N ASN A 91 3.63 2.79 -20.65
CA ASN A 91 3.25 4.17 -20.36
C ASN A 91 2.49 4.29 -19.03
N LEU A 92 2.47 5.51 -18.48
CA LEU A 92 1.96 5.78 -17.14
C LEU A 92 0.45 5.52 -17.01
N PHE A 93 -0.32 5.82 -18.07
CA PHE A 93 -1.76 5.55 -18.08
C PHE A 93 -2.03 4.05 -17.92
N GLY A 94 -1.37 3.23 -18.74
CA GLY A 94 -1.49 1.77 -18.70
C GLY A 94 -1.12 1.18 -17.34
N PHE A 95 -0.09 1.73 -16.70
CA PHE A 95 0.42 1.31 -15.38
C PHE A 95 -0.53 1.59 -14.21
N ARG A 96 -1.56 2.42 -14.42
CA ARG A 96 -2.51 2.86 -13.38
C ARG A 96 -3.92 2.31 -13.61
N VAL A 97 -4.11 1.43 -14.60
CA VAL A 97 -5.43 0.84 -14.90
C VAL A 97 -5.86 -0.13 -13.81
N VAL A 98 -5.02 -1.10 -13.46
CA VAL A 98 -5.32 -2.09 -12.43
C VAL A 98 -5.49 -1.43 -11.05
N PRO A 99 -4.60 -0.53 -10.59
CA PRO A 99 -4.85 0.30 -9.39
C PRO A 99 -6.24 0.92 -9.34
N ALA A 100 -6.68 1.56 -10.43
CA ALA A 100 -7.98 2.20 -10.49
C ALA A 100 -9.15 1.20 -10.38
N LEU A 101 -9.00 0.03 -10.98
CA LEU A 101 -9.99 -1.06 -10.88
C LEU A 101 -10.04 -1.63 -9.46
N LEU A 102 -8.89 -1.84 -8.80
CA LEU A 102 -8.83 -2.33 -7.42
C LEU A 102 -9.50 -1.36 -6.43
N ALA A 103 -9.25 -0.05 -6.57
CA ALA A 103 -9.93 0.98 -5.78
C ALA A 103 -11.45 0.96 -6.01
N SER A 104 -11.88 0.73 -7.25
CA SER A 104 -13.30 0.64 -7.60
C SER A 104 -13.96 -0.60 -6.98
N LEU A 105 -13.25 -1.73 -6.90
CA LEU A 105 -13.69 -2.92 -6.17
C LEU A 105 -13.80 -2.65 -4.66
N ALA A 106 -12.84 -1.92 -4.08
CA ALA A 106 -12.93 -1.51 -2.67
C ALA A 106 -14.18 -0.65 -2.40
N VAL A 107 -14.48 0.31 -3.29
CA VAL A 107 -15.70 1.14 -3.23
C VAL A 107 -16.98 0.29 -3.27
N LEU A 108 -17.00 -0.83 -4.01
CA LEU A 108 -18.14 -1.76 -4.02
C LEU A 108 -18.27 -2.55 -2.72
N LEU A 109 -17.17 -2.83 -2.03
CA LEU A 109 -17.19 -3.60 -0.78
C LEU A 109 -17.80 -2.84 0.39
N ALA A 110 -17.66 -1.51 0.46
CA ALA A 110 -18.23 -0.71 1.55
C ALA A 110 -19.77 -0.83 1.67
N PRO A 111 -20.57 -0.65 0.60
CA PRO A 111 -22.01 -0.94 0.61
C PRO A 111 -22.34 -2.39 1.02
N LEU A 112 -21.53 -3.36 0.60
CA LEU A 112 -21.74 -4.77 0.96
C LEU A 112 -21.49 -5.01 2.45
N ILE A 113 -20.45 -4.41 3.03
CA ILE A 113 -20.19 -4.45 4.47
C ILE A 113 -21.35 -3.80 5.24
N ALA A 114 -21.78 -2.60 4.83
CA ALA A 114 -22.93 -1.91 5.44
C ALA A 114 -24.20 -2.78 5.39
N ARG A 115 -24.42 -3.48 4.28
CA ARG A 115 -25.52 -4.45 4.12
C ARG A 115 -25.42 -5.61 5.10
N GLU A 116 -24.25 -6.23 5.27
CA GLU A 116 -24.07 -7.34 6.22
C GLU A 116 -24.35 -6.90 7.68
N LEU A 117 -24.17 -5.61 7.99
CA LEU A 117 -24.47 -5.01 9.30
C LEU A 117 -25.93 -4.52 9.46
N GLY A 118 -26.80 -4.82 8.49
CA GLY A 118 -28.22 -4.49 8.52
C GLY A 118 -28.55 -3.08 8.02
N GLY A 119 -27.68 -2.48 7.22
CA GLY A 119 -27.93 -1.20 6.54
C GLY A 119 -28.98 -1.34 5.43
N GLY A 120 -29.99 -0.47 5.44
CA GLY A 120 -30.94 -0.32 4.32
C GLY A 120 -30.27 0.29 3.08
N SER A 121 -31.01 0.39 1.96
CA SER A 121 -30.46 0.88 0.69
C SER A 121 -29.80 2.26 0.81
N ARG A 122 -30.36 3.17 1.63
CA ARG A 122 -29.77 4.51 1.86
C ARG A 122 -28.43 4.42 2.59
N ALA A 123 -28.30 3.58 3.62
CA ALA A 123 -27.04 3.36 4.33
C ALA A 123 -25.97 2.75 3.41
N GLN A 124 -26.36 1.82 2.53
CA GLN A 124 -25.47 1.22 1.55
C GLN A 124 -24.97 2.24 0.53
N THR A 125 -25.85 3.08 0.00
CA THR A 125 -25.46 4.18 -0.90
C THR A 125 -24.56 5.20 -0.21
N LEU A 126 -24.86 5.58 1.04
CA LEU A 126 -23.99 6.46 1.83
C LEU A 126 -22.60 5.85 2.06
N ALA A 127 -22.53 4.55 2.38
CA ALA A 127 -21.26 3.84 2.52
C ALA A 127 -20.44 3.89 1.22
N GLY A 128 -21.08 3.71 0.06
CA GLY A 128 -20.42 3.84 -1.25
C GLY A 128 -19.88 5.25 -1.52
N PHE A 129 -20.66 6.30 -1.25
CA PHE A 129 -20.19 7.68 -1.43
C PHE A 129 -19.07 8.06 -0.45
N MET A 130 -19.16 7.64 0.81
CA MET A 130 -18.11 7.88 1.81
C MET A 130 -16.83 7.11 1.47
N ALA A 131 -16.96 5.88 0.96
CA ALA A 131 -15.86 5.10 0.43
C ALA A 131 -15.17 5.82 -0.74
N PHE A 132 -15.94 6.26 -1.74
CA PHE A 132 -15.43 7.05 -2.87
C PHE A 132 -14.73 8.34 -2.40
N ALA A 133 -15.28 8.99 -1.38
CA ALA A 133 -14.73 10.22 -0.82
C ALA A 133 -13.51 10.01 0.09
N SER A 134 -13.14 8.77 0.39
CA SER A 134 -12.04 8.48 1.31
C SER A 134 -10.69 8.64 0.64
N GLY A 135 -9.74 9.24 1.36
CA GLY A 135 -8.38 9.43 0.85
C GLY A 135 -7.66 8.12 0.52
N LEU A 136 -7.95 7.07 1.27
CA LEU A 136 -7.39 5.72 1.10
C LEU A 136 -7.48 5.25 -0.35
N VAL A 137 -8.70 5.10 -0.88
CA VAL A 137 -8.93 4.57 -2.23
C VAL A 137 -8.51 5.54 -3.33
N MET A 138 -8.39 6.84 -3.02
CA MET A 138 -7.84 7.81 -3.96
C MET A 138 -6.33 7.61 -4.12
N TYR A 139 -5.62 7.53 -3.00
CA TYR A 139 -4.18 7.32 -2.98
C TYR A 139 -3.80 5.96 -3.59
N THR A 140 -4.39 4.87 -3.10
CA THR A 140 -4.10 3.51 -3.60
C THR A 140 -4.83 3.15 -4.87
N GLY A 141 -5.74 3.99 -5.34
CA GLY A 141 -6.27 3.86 -6.70
C GLY A 141 -5.38 4.50 -7.75
N HIS A 142 -4.51 5.44 -7.35
CA HIS A 142 -3.77 6.27 -8.28
C HIS A 142 -2.35 5.77 -8.55
N ILE A 143 -1.64 5.30 -7.53
CA ILE A 143 -0.23 4.88 -7.64
C ILE A 143 -0.16 3.36 -7.59
N MET A 144 0.50 2.74 -8.57
CA MET A 144 0.73 1.28 -8.53
C MET A 144 1.73 0.91 -7.45
N GLY A 145 1.37 -0.03 -6.58
CA GLY A 145 2.23 -0.58 -5.54
C GLY A 145 1.61 -1.75 -4.78
N THR A 146 2.24 -2.14 -3.68
CA THR A 146 1.76 -3.24 -2.82
C THR A 146 0.50 -2.87 -2.04
N ASN A 147 0.30 -1.58 -1.73
CA ASN A 147 -0.83 -1.09 -0.93
C ASN A 147 -2.19 -1.35 -1.60
N ASN A 148 -2.26 -1.25 -2.94
CA ASN A 148 -3.49 -1.42 -3.71
C ASN A 148 -4.11 -2.81 -3.49
N TRP A 149 -3.26 -3.84 -3.52
CA TRP A 149 -3.64 -5.24 -3.34
C TRP A 149 -3.86 -5.59 -1.87
N ASP A 150 -3.01 -5.06 -0.99
CA ASP A 150 -3.11 -5.26 0.45
C ASP A 150 -4.47 -4.76 0.97
N GLU A 151 -4.84 -3.51 0.66
CA GLU A 151 -6.10 -2.92 1.09
C GLU A 151 -7.32 -3.69 0.61
N LEU A 152 -7.37 -4.06 -0.67
CA LEU A 152 -8.46 -4.85 -1.21
C LEU A 152 -8.57 -6.20 -0.50
N SER A 153 -7.43 -6.86 -0.26
CA SER A 153 -7.38 -8.14 0.45
C SER A 153 -7.89 -8.00 1.89
N TRP A 154 -7.49 -6.94 2.60
CA TRP A 154 -7.91 -6.68 3.98
C TRP A 154 -9.41 -6.42 4.09
N ILE A 155 -9.94 -5.55 3.23
CA ILE A 155 -11.37 -5.21 3.20
C ILE A 155 -12.17 -6.46 2.82
N THR A 156 -11.72 -7.24 1.83
CA THR A 156 -12.39 -8.46 1.37
C THR A 156 -12.40 -9.54 2.45
N VAL A 157 -11.27 -9.83 3.09
CA VAL A 157 -11.19 -10.81 4.20
C VAL A 157 -12.11 -10.40 5.34
N THR A 158 -12.10 -9.11 5.71
CA THR A 158 -12.95 -8.62 6.80
C THR A 158 -14.43 -8.72 6.43
N TRP A 159 -14.81 -8.37 5.19
CA TRP A 159 -16.16 -8.53 4.69
C TRP A 159 -16.63 -10.00 4.68
N LEU A 160 -15.79 -10.92 4.19
CA LEU A 160 -16.08 -12.36 4.18
C LEU A 160 -16.26 -12.92 5.58
N LEU A 161 -15.46 -12.48 6.56
CA LEU A 161 -15.63 -12.87 7.97
C LEU A 161 -16.93 -12.33 8.57
N ILE A 162 -17.28 -11.06 8.33
CA ILE A 162 -18.56 -10.48 8.76
C ILE A 162 -19.71 -11.30 8.16
N ARG A 163 -19.65 -11.57 6.85
CA ARG A 163 -20.66 -12.35 6.13
C ARG A 163 -20.76 -13.79 6.66
N MET A 164 -19.64 -14.45 6.95
CA MET A 164 -19.61 -15.79 7.53
C MET A 164 -20.22 -15.81 8.94
N VAL A 165 -19.93 -14.80 9.76
CA VAL A 165 -20.55 -14.68 11.09
C VAL A 165 -22.07 -14.52 11.00
N ARG A 166 -22.55 -13.71 10.04
CA ARG A 166 -23.99 -13.51 9.83
C ARG A 166 -24.68 -14.75 9.29
N THR A 167 -24.18 -15.29 8.17
CA THR A 167 -24.79 -16.41 7.43
C THR A 167 -24.55 -17.77 8.08
N ARG A 168 -23.52 -17.88 8.93
CA ARG A 168 -22.98 -19.13 9.44
C ARG A 168 -22.48 -20.08 8.35
N ASP A 169 -22.31 -19.60 7.11
CA ASP A 169 -21.83 -20.40 6.01
C ASP A 169 -20.29 -20.52 6.06
N THR A 170 -19.82 -21.64 6.57
CA THR A 170 -18.39 -21.95 6.67
C THR A 170 -17.72 -22.25 5.33
N ARG A 171 -18.46 -22.34 4.21
CA ARG A 171 -17.86 -22.47 2.87
C ARG A 171 -17.05 -21.22 2.50
N LEU A 172 -17.35 -20.07 3.10
CA LEU A 172 -16.63 -18.82 2.89
C LEU A 172 -15.15 -18.90 3.32
N TRP A 173 -14.77 -19.88 4.14
CA TRP A 173 -13.35 -20.16 4.42
C TRP A 173 -12.54 -20.41 3.15
N TRP A 174 -13.10 -21.05 2.12
CA TRP A 174 -12.38 -21.25 0.86
C TRP A 174 -12.04 -19.93 0.18
N ALA A 175 -13.01 -19.01 0.10
CA ALA A 175 -12.80 -17.68 -0.45
C ALA A 175 -11.76 -16.91 0.39
N ILE A 176 -11.84 -17.00 1.72
CA ILE A 176 -10.84 -16.38 2.63
C ILE A 176 -9.45 -16.96 2.36
N GLY A 177 -9.31 -18.27 2.25
CA GLY A 177 -8.03 -18.93 1.96
C GLY A 177 -7.41 -18.48 0.63
N VAL A 178 -8.22 -18.36 -0.42
CA VAL A 178 -7.77 -17.84 -1.73
C VAL A 178 -7.34 -16.38 -1.63
N VAL A 179 -8.16 -15.51 -1.04
CA VAL A 179 -7.84 -14.08 -0.90
C VAL A 179 -6.60 -13.88 -0.03
N VAL A 180 -6.45 -14.65 1.04
CA VAL A 180 -5.25 -14.61 1.88
C VAL A 180 -4.02 -15.08 1.12
N GLY A 181 -4.11 -16.20 0.40
CA GLY A 181 -3.02 -16.71 -0.42
C GLY A 181 -2.54 -15.68 -1.44
N VAL A 182 -3.46 -15.11 -2.22
CA VAL A 182 -3.14 -14.07 -3.22
C VAL A 182 -2.63 -12.79 -2.54
N GLY A 183 -3.26 -12.35 -1.45
CA GLY A 183 -2.84 -11.16 -0.71
C GLY A 183 -1.41 -11.28 -0.16
N LEU A 184 -1.01 -12.47 0.32
CA LEU A 184 0.37 -12.73 0.76
C LEU A 184 1.38 -12.73 -0.39
N THR A 185 0.94 -13.01 -1.63
CA THR A 185 1.78 -12.80 -2.82
C THR A 185 1.89 -11.34 -3.25
N ALA A 186 1.19 -10.43 -2.57
CA ALA A 186 1.24 -8.98 -2.81
C ALA A 186 1.90 -8.21 -1.66
N LYS A 187 1.57 -8.55 -0.41
CA LYS A 187 2.16 -7.93 0.80
C LYS A 187 2.08 -8.86 2.01
N TYR A 188 3.19 -9.03 2.72
CA TYR A 188 3.26 -9.88 3.91
C TYR A 188 2.48 -9.33 5.11
N LEU A 189 2.20 -8.02 5.11
CA LEU A 189 1.54 -7.29 6.20
C LEU A 189 0.15 -7.88 6.53
N LEU A 190 -0.50 -8.53 5.56
CA LEU A 190 -1.77 -9.24 5.75
C LEU A 190 -1.75 -10.23 6.93
N VAL A 191 -0.59 -10.81 7.28
CA VAL A 191 -0.46 -11.66 8.46
C VAL A 191 -0.86 -10.92 9.75
N LEU A 192 -0.48 -9.65 9.91
CA LEU A 192 -0.83 -8.86 11.10
C LEU A 192 -2.35 -8.64 11.19
N LEU A 193 -3.02 -8.42 10.05
CA LEU A 193 -4.48 -8.34 10.02
C LEU A 193 -5.09 -9.64 10.53
N LEU A 194 -4.63 -10.78 10.00
CA LEU A 194 -5.17 -12.10 10.34
C LEU A 194 -4.98 -12.40 11.83
N LEU A 195 -3.84 -12.01 12.42
CA LEU A 195 -3.60 -12.13 13.86
C LEU A 195 -4.59 -11.25 14.66
N CYS A 196 -4.79 -10.00 14.26
CA CYS A 196 -5.70 -9.08 14.96
C CYS A 196 -7.18 -9.51 14.84
N LEU A 197 -7.62 -9.92 13.65
CA LEU A 197 -8.97 -10.45 13.42
C LEU A 197 -9.17 -11.80 14.12
N GLY A 198 -8.16 -12.68 14.08
CA GLY A 198 -8.16 -13.96 14.77
C GLY A 198 -8.29 -13.80 16.28
N ALA A 199 -7.44 -12.96 16.89
CA ALA A 199 -7.52 -12.61 18.31
C ALA A 199 -8.89 -12.00 18.66
N GLY A 200 -9.37 -11.05 17.84
CA GLY A 200 -10.70 -10.47 17.98
C GLY A 200 -11.82 -11.53 17.95
N LEU A 201 -11.76 -12.49 17.02
CA LEU A 201 -12.75 -13.56 16.87
C LEU A 201 -12.71 -14.53 18.04
N LEU A 202 -11.52 -14.85 18.54
CA LEU A 202 -11.33 -15.75 19.68
C LEU A 202 -11.82 -15.12 20.98
N VAL A 203 -11.59 -13.84 21.21
CA VAL A 203 -11.95 -13.19 22.48
C VAL A 203 -13.37 -12.62 22.45
N PHE A 204 -13.74 -11.93 21.38
CA PHE A 204 -14.97 -11.12 21.29
C PHE A 204 -15.98 -11.60 20.23
N GLY A 205 -15.62 -12.61 19.44
CA GLY A 205 -16.45 -13.14 18.36
C GLY A 205 -16.99 -14.56 18.61
N PRO A 206 -17.77 -15.10 17.65
CA PRO A 206 -18.30 -16.45 17.73
C PRO A 206 -17.25 -17.49 17.34
N ARG A 207 -16.51 -18.04 18.32
CA ARG A 207 -15.45 -19.07 18.15
C ARG A 207 -15.83 -20.29 17.31
N ARG A 208 -17.13 -20.60 17.21
CA ARG A 208 -17.65 -21.71 16.39
C ARG A 208 -17.24 -21.64 14.92
N VAL A 209 -16.88 -20.46 14.40
CA VAL A 209 -16.38 -20.31 13.02
C VAL A 209 -15.11 -21.12 12.75
N PHE A 210 -14.33 -21.45 13.78
CA PHE A 210 -13.13 -22.27 13.68
C PHE A 210 -13.40 -23.78 13.86
N ARG A 211 -14.59 -24.18 14.32
CA ARG A 211 -14.94 -25.59 14.62
C ARG A 211 -15.33 -26.40 13.38
N THR A 212 -14.77 -26.06 12.23
CA THR A 212 -15.04 -26.73 10.94
C THR A 212 -13.72 -27.16 10.33
N TRP A 213 -13.70 -28.31 9.68
CA TRP A 213 -12.53 -28.78 8.94
C TRP A 213 -12.13 -27.84 7.80
N ARG A 214 -13.08 -27.01 7.33
CA ARG A 214 -12.85 -26.02 6.26
C ARG A 214 -11.86 -24.94 6.67
N PHE A 215 -11.75 -24.63 7.96
CA PHE A 215 -10.80 -23.64 8.47
C PHE A 215 -9.35 -24.09 8.24
N PRO A 216 -8.86 -25.21 8.81
CA PRO A 216 -7.49 -25.65 8.54
C PRO A 216 -7.28 -25.97 7.05
N ALA A 217 -8.30 -26.45 6.33
CA ALA A 217 -8.17 -26.65 4.89
C ALA A 217 -7.98 -25.35 4.10
N SER A 218 -8.64 -24.25 4.48
CA SER A 218 -8.40 -22.94 3.87
C SER A 218 -7.04 -22.34 4.20
N VAL A 219 -6.48 -22.64 5.37
CA VAL A 219 -5.09 -22.30 5.70
C VAL A 219 -4.15 -23.04 4.75
N GLY A 220 -4.40 -24.33 4.51
CA GLY A 220 -3.68 -25.11 3.50
C GLY A 220 -3.74 -24.48 2.10
N VAL A 221 -4.92 -24.03 1.65
CA VAL A 221 -5.07 -23.33 0.37
C VAL A 221 -4.25 -22.03 0.32
N ALA A 222 -4.31 -21.21 1.37
CA ALA A 222 -3.54 -19.99 1.44
C ALA A 222 -2.03 -20.26 1.36
N VAL A 223 -1.55 -21.28 2.09
CA VAL A 223 -0.14 -21.70 2.09
C VAL A 223 0.27 -22.22 0.72
N VAL A 224 -0.55 -23.03 0.04
CA VAL A 224 -0.23 -23.53 -1.31
C VAL A 224 -0.07 -22.36 -2.29
N ILE A 225 -0.99 -21.40 -2.28
CA ILE A 225 -0.91 -20.22 -3.16
C ILE A 225 0.31 -19.35 -2.81
N ALA A 226 0.58 -19.11 -1.53
CA ALA A 226 1.70 -18.29 -1.08
C ALA A 226 3.04 -19.04 -1.10
N SER A 227 3.05 -20.36 -1.31
CA SER A 227 4.23 -21.22 -1.17
C SER A 227 5.43 -20.78 -2.01
N PRO A 228 5.30 -20.30 -3.27
CA PRO A 228 6.47 -19.87 -4.03
C PRO A 228 7.21 -18.72 -3.34
N VAL A 229 6.45 -17.78 -2.75
CA VAL A 229 6.99 -16.61 -2.06
C VAL A 229 7.60 -17.01 -0.71
N LEU A 230 6.95 -17.92 0.03
CA LEU A 230 7.47 -18.43 1.30
C LEU A 230 8.78 -19.21 1.10
N ILE A 231 8.83 -20.07 0.07
CA ILE A 231 10.05 -20.81 -0.29
C ILE A 231 11.15 -19.84 -0.70
N TRP A 232 10.83 -18.82 -1.51
CA TRP A 232 11.79 -17.80 -1.89
C TRP A 232 12.37 -17.08 -0.66
N GLN A 233 11.54 -16.59 0.25
CA GLN A 233 11.98 -15.95 1.49
C GLN A 233 12.91 -16.85 2.31
N ILE A 234 12.55 -18.13 2.53
CA ILE A 234 13.36 -19.07 3.31
C ILE A 234 14.72 -19.34 2.64
N THR A 235 14.72 -19.56 1.32
CA THR A 235 15.93 -19.88 0.56
C THR A 235 16.87 -18.68 0.38
N HIS A 236 16.39 -17.46 0.61
CA HIS A 236 17.16 -16.21 0.49
C HIS A 236 17.45 -15.56 1.85
N GLY A 237 17.29 -16.30 2.96
CA GLY A 237 17.68 -15.82 4.30
C GLY A 237 16.68 -14.89 4.99
N MET A 238 15.40 -14.90 4.56
CA MET A 238 14.31 -14.08 5.10
C MET A 238 14.56 -12.56 4.99
N PRO A 239 14.88 -12.03 3.80
CA PRO A 239 15.23 -10.62 3.61
C PRO A 239 14.11 -9.66 4.05
N GLN A 240 12.85 -10.10 4.08
CA GLN A 240 11.75 -9.30 4.60
C GLN A 240 11.92 -8.94 6.09
N LEU A 241 12.55 -9.80 6.90
CA LEU A 241 12.80 -9.51 8.31
C LEU A 241 13.85 -8.41 8.48
N GLU A 242 14.90 -8.46 7.65
CA GLU A 242 15.91 -7.41 7.58
C GLU A 242 15.30 -6.08 7.13
N MET A 243 14.50 -6.09 6.05
CA MET A 243 13.79 -4.90 5.58
C MET A 243 12.83 -4.34 6.64
N SER A 244 12.09 -5.19 7.35
CA SER A 244 11.19 -4.75 8.43
C SER A 244 11.95 -4.13 9.59
N ALA A 245 13.12 -4.67 9.95
CA ALA A 245 13.98 -4.12 11.00
C ALA A 245 14.61 -2.79 10.58
N ALA A 246 15.11 -2.71 9.34
CA ALA A 246 15.64 -1.49 8.74
C ALA A 246 14.57 -0.38 8.70
N LEU A 247 13.34 -0.70 8.28
CA LEU A 247 12.24 0.26 8.20
C LEU A 247 11.77 0.72 9.58
N SER A 248 11.59 -0.20 10.53
CA SER A 248 11.22 0.11 11.91
C SER A 248 12.24 1.07 12.54
N LYS A 249 13.53 0.84 12.31
CA LYS A 249 14.60 1.70 12.82
C LYS A 249 14.69 3.04 12.09
N ALA A 250 14.64 3.03 10.75
CA ALA A 250 14.67 4.24 9.92
C ALA A 250 13.55 5.20 10.29
N LEU A 251 12.34 4.67 10.44
CA LEU A 251 11.14 5.48 10.59
C LEU A 251 10.59 5.50 12.02
N ASP A 252 11.32 5.08 13.06
CA ASP A 252 10.73 4.89 14.40
C ASP A 252 10.11 6.19 14.94
N SER A 253 10.92 7.25 15.03
CA SER A 253 10.53 8.56 15.54
C SER A 253 9.43 9.20 14.69
N LEU A 254 9.59 9.16 13.37
CA LEU A 254 8.64 9.69 12.41
C LEU A 254 7.31 8.92 12.45
N SER A 255 7.34 7.59 12.44
CA SER A 255 6.14 6.74 12.45
C SER A 255 5.34 6.95 13.73
N ARG A 256 6.01 7.06 14.88
CA ARG A 256 5.34 7.31 16.17
C ARG A 256 4.75 8.72 16.25
N SER A 257 5.51 9.75 15.85
CA SER A 257 5.05 11.14 15.90
C SER A 257 3.92 11.43 14.91
N THR A 258 3.96 10.80 13.73
CA THR A 258 2.94 10.95 12.68
C THR A 258 1.78 9.95 12.81
N PHE A 259 1.86 8.96 13.71
CA PHE A 259 0.88 7.89 13.83
C PHE A 259 -0.56 8.41 13.95
N VAL A 260 -0.79 9.29 14.93
CA VAL A 260 -2.11 9.87 15.24
C VAL A 260 -2.58 10.81 14.11
N PRO A 261 -1.77 11.77 13.61
CA PRO A 261 -2.12 12.55 12.42
C PRO A 261 -2.53 11.69 11.22
N MET A 262 -1.79 10.61 10.92
CA MET A 262 -2.12 9.70 9.82
C MET A 262 -3.50 9.04 9.99
N GLN A 263 -3.89 8.68 11.23
CA GLN A 263 -5.21 8.10 11.49
C GLN A 263 -6.36 9.04 11.10
N LEU A 264 -6.12 10.36 11.12
CA LEU A 264 -7.12 11.38 10.82
C LEU A 264 -7.10 11.81 9.34
N LEU A 265 -5.95 11.71 8.68
CA LEU A 265 -5.74 12.21 7.33
C LEU A 265 -6.10 11.19 6.24
N LEU A 266 -5.82 9.89 6.44
CA LEU A 266 -5.86 8.92 5.33
C LEU A 266 -7.28 8.53 4.91
N ILE A 267 -8.23 8.39 5.83
CA ILE A 267 -9.66 8.32 5.46
C ILE A 267 -10.20 9.71 5.09
N GLY A 268 -9.61 10.76 5.66
CA GLY A 268 -9.96 12.16 5.47
C GLY A 268 -10.63 12.78 6.68
N PHE A 269 -10.30 14.04 6.94
CA PHE A 269 -10.64 14.74 8.18
C PHE A 269 -12.14 14.72 8.52
N PHE A 270 -12.99 14.93 7.52
CA PHE A 270 -14.44 15.08 7.71
C PHE A 270 -15.20 13.76 7.83
N LEU A 271 -14.57 12.64 7.46
CA LEU A 271 -15.14 11.30 7.65
C LEU A 271 -14.73 10.65 8.98
N ASN A 272 -13.84 11.29 9.75
CA ASN A 272 -13.41 10.77 11.06
C ASN A 272 -14.56 10.48 12.03
N PRO A 273 -15.54 11.38 12.22
CA PRO A 273 -16.67 11.10 13.10
C PRO A 273 -17.47 9.86 12.68
N VAL A 274 -17.49 9.54 11.38
CA VAL A 274 -18.27 8.41 10.84
C VAL A 274 -17.60 7.09 11.18
N TRP A 275 -16.31 6.91 10.88
CA TRP A 275 -15.64 5.65 11.20
C TRP A 275 -15.50 5.44 12.71
N ILE A 276 -15.32 6.52 13.49
CA ILE A 276 -15.35 6.47 14.96
C ILE A 276 -16.74 6.02 15.45
N ALA A 277 -17.82 6.54 14.87
CA ALA A 277 -19.17 6.09 15.20
C ALA A 277 -19.37 4.59 14.87
N GLY A 278 -18.79 4.12 13.76
CA GLY A 278 -18.75 2.71 13.38
C GLY A 278 -18.03 1.84 14.42
N LEU A 279 -16.83 2.26 14.85
CA LEU A 279 -16.06 1.60 15.91
C LEU A 279 -16.84 1.51 17.21
N VAL A 280 -17.35 2.66 17.70
CA VAL A 280 -18.11 2.71 18.96
C VAL A 280 -19.35 1.84 18.86
N ALA A 281 -20.06 1.85 17.74
CA ALA A 281 -21.24 1.03 17.54
C ALA A 281 -20.92 -0.47 17.51
N LEU A 282 -19.84 -0.90 16.82
CA LEU A 282 -19.39 -2.29 16.83
C LEU A 282 -19.05 -2.78 18.23
N LEU A 283 -18.45 -1.93 19.05
CA LEU A 283 -18.08 -2.28 20.43
C LEU A 283 -19.28 -2.28 21.38
N ARG A 284 -20.23 -1.34 21.21
CA ARG A 284 -21.28 -1.08 22.22
C ARG A 284 -22.67 -1.61 21.87
N ARG A 285 -23.07 -1.68 20.60
CA ARG A 285 -24.44 -2.08 20.23
C ARG A 285 -24.72 -3.55 20.53
N PRO A 286 -25.80 -3.89 21.25
CA PRO A 286 -26.18 -5.27 21.51
C PRO A 286 -26.41 -6.07 20.22
N GLU A 287 -27.04 -5.47 19.20
CA GLU A 287 -27.30 -6.15 17.92
C GLU A 287 -26.04 -6.53 17.15
N TRP A 288 -24.90 -5.88 17.42
CA TRP A 288 -23.62 -6.12 16.75
C TRP A 288 -22.62 -6.89 17.61
N ARG A 289 -23.09 -7.52 18.71
CA ARG A 289 -22.25 -8.29 19.62
C ARG A 289 -21.41 -9.36 18.90
N ALA A 290 -21.96 -10.02 17.87
CA ALA A 290 -21.25 -11.03 17.09
C ALA A 290 -20.12 -10.45 16.20
N TYR A 291 -20.17 -9.16 15.88
CA TYR A 291 -19.21 -8.46 15.01
C TYR A 291 -18.16 -7.65 15.78
N ARG A 292 -18.18 -7.69 17.12
CA ARG A 292 -17.22 -6.99 17.99
C ARG A 292 -15.75 -7.28 17.66
N PHE A 293 -15.46 -8.46 17.10
CA PHE A 293 -14.12 -8.81 16.65
C PHE A 293 -13.51 -7.80 15.67
N VAL A 294 -14.32 -7.21 14.79
CA VAL A 294 -13.89 -6.17 13.84
C VAL A 294 -13.60 -4.86 14.57
N GLY A 295 -14.44 -4.51 15.55
CA GLY A 295 -14.21 -3.33 16.38
C GLY A 295 -12.92 -3.43 17.20
N TRP A 296 -12.59 -4.62 17.71
CA TRP A 296 -11.37 -4.86 18.49
C TRP A 296 -10.13 -5.07 17.65
N SER A 297 -10.23 -5.51 16.39
CA SER A 297 -9.05 -5.69 15.53
C SER A 297 -8.33 -4.38 15.22
N TYR A 298 -9.06 -3.26 15.14
CA TYR A 298 -8.46 -1.92 14.95
C TYR A 298 -7.56 -1.48 16.11
N PRO A 299 -8.02 -1.38 17.39
CA PRO A 299 -7.14 -1.01 18.49
C PRO A 299 -6.04 -2.04 18.74
N LEU A 300 -6.28 -3.33 18.48
CA LEU A 300 -5.23 -4.36 18.52
C LEU A 300 -4.13 -4.06 17.50
N MET A 301 -4.51 -3.76 16.24
CA MET A 301 -3.55 -3.39 15.19
C MET A 301 -2.78 -2.12 15.57
N VAL A 302 -3.46 -1.09 16.09
CA VAL A 302 -2.81 0.14 16.57
C VAL A 302 -1.74 -0.18 17.62
N VAL A 303 -2.07 -1.00 18.61
CA VAL A 303 -1.12 -1.40 19.67
C VAL A 303 0.06 -2.16 19.09
N VAL A 304 -0.19 -3.14 18.20
CA VAL A 304 0.87 -3.92 17.55
C VAL A 304 1.80 -3.01 16.76
N LEU A 305 1.28 -2.09 15.95
CA LEU A 305 2.07 -1.18 15.14
C LEU A 305 2.91 -0.22 16.00
N LEU A 306 2.35 0.31 17.09
CA LEU A 306 3.10 1.14 18.03
C LEU A 306 4.25 0.39 18.70
N ILE A 307 4.07 -0.91 19.00
CA ILE A 307 5.11 -1.76 19.59
C ILE A 307 6.24 -2.04 18.59
N VAL A 308 5.90 -2.34 17.33
CA VAL A 308 6.89 -2.72 16.31
C VAL A 308 7.44 -1.53 15.51
N GLY A 309 7.04 -0.30 15.82
CA GLY A 309 7.42 0.90 15.07
C GLY A 309 6.84 0.93 13.64
N GLY A 310 5.67 0.33 13.43
CA GLY A 310 4.98 0.29 12.15
C GLY A 310 4.28 1.60 11.79
N GLN A 311 4.17 1.89 10.49
CA GLN A 311 3.53 3.12 10.01
C GLN A 311 2.03 3.17 10.34
N GLY A 312 1.54 4.37 10.68
CA GLY A 312 0.13 4.61 10.96
C GLY A 312 -0.81 4.28 9.79
N ALA A 313 -0.31 4.32 8.56
CA ALA A 313 -1.08 3.99 7.36
C ALA A 313 -1.57 2.52 7.31
N TYR A 314 -0.94 1.61 8.06
CA TYR A 314 -1.25 0.18 8.02
C TYR A 314 -2.57 -0.19 8.69
N THR A 315 -3.25 0.75 9.36
CA THR A 315 -4.58 0.53 9.96
C THR A 315 -5.74 0.91 9.04
N THR A 316 -5.46 1.58 7.93
CA THR A 316 -6.45 2.30 7.11
C THR A 316 -7.52 1.40 6.52
N ALA A 317 -7.18 0.20 6.06
CA ALA A 317 -8.16 -0.76 5.57
C ALA A 317 -9.16 -1.18 6.67
N LEU A 318 -8.73 -1.27 7.94
CA LEU A 318 -9.66 -1.48 9.06
C LEU A 318 -10.51 -0.24 9.30
N GLN A 319 -9.94 0.97 9.27
CA GLN A 319 -10.71 2.22 9.37
C GLN A 319 -11.77 2.33 8.26
N TYR A 320 -11.46 1.85 7.06
CA TYR A 320 -12.40 1.80 5.94
C TYR A 320 -13.58 0.88 6.20
N VAL A 321 -13.35 -0.31 6.79
CA VAL A 321 -14.43 -1.19 7.24
C VAL A 321 -15.26 -0.52 8.35
N LEU A 322 -14.61 0.20 9.26
CA LEU A 322 -15.28 0.97 10.31
C LEU A 322 -16.10 2.13 9.73
N LEU A 323 -15.64 2.77 8.65
CA LEU A 323 -16.38 3.80 7.90
C LEU A 323 -17.67 3.21 7.32
N ALA A 324 -17.61 2.03 6.71
CA ALA A 324 -18.79 1.33 6.20
C ALA A 324 -19.79 0.98 7.31
N ALA A 325 -19.32 0.54 8.48
CA ALA A 325 -20.16 0.34 9.67
C ALA A 325 -20.76 1.67 10.17
N GLY A 326 -19.96 2.73 10.17
CA GLY A 326 -20.34 4.09 10.55
C GLY A 326 -21.45 4.66 9.68
N ALA A 327 -21.45 4.37 8.37
CA ALA A 327 -22.51 4.78 7.46
C ALA A 327 -23.90 4.26 7.91
N VAL A 328 -23.98 3.04 8.47
CA VAL A 328 -25.22 2.48 9.05
C VAL A 328 -25.66 3.25 10.31
N VAL A 329 -24.70 3.71 11.11
CA VAL A 329 -24.99 4.51 12.31
C VAL A 329 -25.52 5.89 11.93
N VAL A 330 -24.81 6.55 11.01
CA VAL A 330 -25.11 7.90 10.54
C VAL A 330 -26.44 7.93 9.79
N ASP A 331 -26.73 6.93 8.97
CA ASP A 331 -28.03 6.77 8.31
C ASP A 331 -29.21 6.80 9.30
N ARG A 332 -29.12 6.03 10.40
CA ARG A 332 -30.17 5.98 11.43
C ARG A 332 -30.34 7.31 12.17
N TRP A 333 -29.28 8.10 12.26
CA TRP A 333 -29.30 9.45 12.86
C TRP A 333 -29.84 10.53 11.91
N ALA A 334 -29.63 10.35 10.60
CA ALA A 334 -30.02 11.26 9.53
C ALA A 334 -31.52 11.15 9.16
N ARG A 335 -32.38 11.48 10.12
CA ARG A 335 -33.84 11.41 9.97
C ARG A 335 -34.49 12.64 9.33
N SER A 336 -33.73 13.73 9.13
CA SER A 336 -34.22 14.97 8.53
C SER A 336 -33.39 15.38 7.31
N ALA A 337 -34.00 16.12 6.38
CA ALA A 337 -33.32 16.64 5.20
C ALA A 337 -32.09 17.50 5.55
N LYS A 338 -32.17 18.30 6.61
CA LYS A 338 -31.04 19.11 7.11
C LYS A 338 -29.85 18.23 7.50
N ARG A 339 -30.08 17.14 8.26
CA ARG A 339 -28.99 16.23 8.68
C ARG A 339 -28.39 15.49 7.50
N LEU A 340 -29.22 15.06 6.54
CA LEU A 340 -28.75 14.47 5.29
C LEU A 340 -27.91 15.46 4.47
N GLY A 341 -28.32 16.72 4.38
CA GLY A 341 -27.56 17.79 3.74
C GLY A 341 -26.20 18.01 4.40
N VAL A 342 -26.13 17.99 5.73
CA VAL A 342 -24.85 18.07 6.48
C VAL A 342 -23.94 16.90 6.15
N ILE A 343 -24.45 15.66 6.16
CA ILE A 343 -23.65 14.47 5.83
C ILE A 343 -23.16 14.52 4.38
N GLY A 344 -24.02 14.91 3.45
CA GLY A 344 -23.65 15.08 2.04
C GLY A 344 -22.58 16.15 1.87
N GLY A 345 -22.74 17.31 2.53
CA GLY A 345 -21.76 18.39 2.51
C GLY A 345 -20.40 18.00 3.10
N LEU A 346 -20.38 17.30 4.24
CA LEU A 346 -19.14 16.80 4.86
C LEU A 346 -18.46 15.73 4.00
N THR A 347 -19.24 14.85 3.36
CA THR A 347 -18.71 13.84 2.45
C THR A 347 -18.10 14.48 1.20
N ALA A 348 -18.78 15.47 0.61
CA ALA A 348 -18.27 16.23 -0.52
C ALA A 348 -17.01 17.03 -0.16
N LEU A 349 -16.99 17.67 1.02
CA LEU A 349 -15.82 18.39 1.51
C LEU A 349 -14.64 17.43 1.73
N ASN A 350 -14.89 16.23 2.26
CA ASN A 350 -13.86 15.20 2.38
C ASN A 350 -13.33 14.75 1.03
N ALA A 351 -14.20 14.55 0.04
CA ALA A 351 -13.81 14.16 -1.30
C ALA A 351 -12.90 15.23 -1.93
N VAL A 352 -13.29 16.50 -1.83
CA VAL A 352 -12.49 17.63 -2.37
C VAL A 352 -11.16 17.75 -1.64
N SER A 353 -11.16 17.72 -0.30
CA SER A 353 -9.91 17.84 0.46
C SER A 353 -8.96 16.66 0.20
N SER A 354 -9.50 15.43 0.15
CA SER A 354 -8.69 14.23 -0.11
C SER A 354 -8.15 14.22 -1.54
N ALA A 355 -8.95 14.66 -2.52
CA ALA A 355 -8.50 14.77 -3.91
C ALA A 355 -7.43 15.86 -4.10
N ILE A 356 -7.47 16.94 -3.34
CA ILE A 356 -6.37 17.94 -3.34
C ILE A 356 -5.12 17.36 -2.69
N LEU A 357 -5.24 16.65 -1.57
CA LEU A 357 -4.09 16.18 -0.80
C LEU A 357 -3.43 14.92 -1.36
N LEU A 358 -4.18 14.03 -2.00
CA LEU A 358 -3.73 12.67 -2.34
C LEU A 358 -3.81 12.35 -3.84
N LEU A 359 -4.39 13.23 -4.65
CA LEU A 359 -4.42 13.09 -6.11
C LEU A 359 -3.76 14.30 -6.78
N PRO A 360 -3.25 14.16 -8.02
CA PRO A 360 -2.61 15.24 -8.76
C PRO A 360 -3.65 16.19 -9.40
N THR A 361 -4.60 16.68 -8.61
CA THR A 361 -5.72 17.52 -9.11
C THR A 361 -5.26 18.93 -9.49
N LEU A 362 -4.29 19.48 -8.76
CA LEU A 362 -3.73 20.80 -9.02
C LEU A 362 -2.41 20.69 -9.83
N PRO A 363 -2.03 21.75 -10.57
CA PRO A 363 -0.68 21.88 -11.13
C PRO A 363 0.40 21.77 -10.04
N ILE A 364 1.54 21.14 -10.34
CA ILE A 364 2.58 20.86 -9.33
C ILE A 364 3.16 22.14 -8.69
N ASN A 365 3.25 23.23 -9.46
CA ASN A 365 3.70 24.53 -8.97
C ASN A 365 2.75 25.16 -7.93
N VAL A 366 1.46 24.79 -7.92
CA VAL A 366 0.53 25.23 -6.88
C VAL A 366 0.84 24.54 -5.54
N TYR A 367 1.25 23.27 -5.56
CA TYR A 367 1.73 22.60 -4.36
C TYR A 367 3.04 23.21 -3.87
N ALA A 368 4.00 23.41 -4.77
CA ALA A 368 5.30 24.00 -4.44
C ALA A 368 5.20 25.43 -3.89
N GLY A 369 4.34 26.26 -4.50
CA GLY A 369 4.19 27.68 -4.13
C GLY A 369 3.37 27.95 -2.88
N ASN A 370 2.70 26.95 -2.30
CA ASN A 370 1.91 27.10 -1.08
C ASN A 370 2.59 26.38 0.10
N PRO A 371 3.00 27.07 1.18
CA PRO A 371 3.74 26.45 2.29
C PRO A 371 3.03 25.26 2.96
N VAL A 372 1.70 25.34 3.07
CA VAL A 372 0.89 24.30 3.71
C VAL A 372 0.79 23.07 2.80
N LEU A 373 0.51 23.27 1.51
CA LEU A 373 0.45 22.17 0.55
C LEU A 373 1.82 21.54 0.33
N SER A 374 2.88 22.35 0.20
CA SER A 374 4.25 21.88 0.01
C SER A 374 4.68 20.93 1.13
N GLY A 375 4.40 21.27 2.39
CA GLY A 375 4.70 20.39 3.53
C GLY A 375 3.91 19.07 3.58
N MET A 376 2.83 18.93 2.81
CA MET A 376 2.02 17.72 2.74
C MET A 376 2.13 16.97 1.40
N ALA A 377 2.76 17.59 0.39
CA ALA A 377 2.74 17.13 -0.99
C ALA A 377 3.87 16.13 -1.33
N ILE A 378 4.30 15.33 -0.35
CA ILE A 378 5.38 14.35 -0.50
C ILE A 378 5.09 13.41 -1.68
N VAL A 379 3.87 12.85 -1.72
CA VAL A 379 3.41 11.94 -2.78
C VAL A 379 3.43 12.59 -4.17
N GLN A 380 3.16 13.89 -4.25
CA GLN A 380 3.18 14.65 -5.51
C GLN A 380 4.61 14.96 -5.96
N PHE A 381 5.50 15.30 -5.02
CA PHE A 381 6.90 15.59 -5.34
C PHE A 381 7.70 14.35 -5.72
N ASP A 382 7.36 13.17 -5.18
CA ASP A 382 7.94 11.88 -5.58
C ASP A 382 7.49 11.43 -7.00
N GLN A 383 6.64 12.20 -7.69
CA GLN A 383 6.18 11.93 -9.06
C GLN A 383 6.86 12.79 -10.14
N VAL A 384 7.66 13.79 -9.77
CA VAL A 384 8.17 14.81 -10.71
C VAL A 384 9.70 14.91 -10.68
N GLY A 385 10.27 15.62 -11.65
CA GLY A 385 11.71 15.85 -11.75
C GLY A 385 12.50 14.72 -12.43
N TRP A 386 11.96 13.50 -12.51
CA TRP A 386 12.66 12.35 -13.11
C TRP A 386 13.18 12.56 -14.55
N PRO A 387 12.39 13.13 -15.50
CA PRO A 387 12.90 13.40 -16.85
C PRO A 387 14.01 14.46 -16.86
N GLU A 388 13.90 15.47 -15.98
CA GLU A 388 14.86 16.56 -15.88
C GLU A 388 16.20 16.08 -15.32
N MET A 389 16.17 15.30 -14.24
CA MET A 389 17.36 14.64 -13.71
C MET A 389 18.03 13.76 -14.77
N THR A 390 17.25 12.97 -15.51
CA THR A 390 17.76 12.11 -16.59
C THR A 390 18.41 12.93 -17.72
N ARG A 391 17.83 14.08 -18.07
CA ARG A 391 18.39 15.03 -19.04
C ARG A 391 19.73 15.58 -18.60
N GLN A 392 19.85 16.00 -17.34
CA GLN A 392 21.08 16.56 -16.77
C GLN A 392 22.19 15.50 -16.67
N VAL A 393 21.87 14.28 -16.25
CA VAL A 393 22.79 13.13 -16.31
C VAL A 393 23.23 12.85 -17.75
N GLY A 394 22.30 12.95 -18.71
CA GLY A 394 22.59 12.90 -20.15
C GLY A 394 23.61 13.96 -20.61
N ALA A 395 23.56 15.17 -20.05
CA ALA A 395 24.54 16.22 -20.33
C ALA A 395 25.92 15.88 -19.77
N VAL A 396 25.99 15.33 -18.55
CA VAL A 396 27.25 14.85 -17.95
C VAL A 396 27.85 13.74 -18.80
N TYR A 397 27.05 12.75 -19.22
CA TYR A 397 27.49 11.64 -20.06
C TYR A 397 28.05 12.10 -21.41
N ARG A 398 27.35 13.00 -22.11
CA ARG A 398 27.82 13.55 -23.40
C ARG A 398 29.07 14.43 -23.27
N SER A 399 29.39 14.93 -22.07
CA SER A 399 30.63 15.65 -21.80
C SER A 399 31.86 14.75 -21.68
N LEU A 400 31.67 13.43 -21.55
CA LEU A 400 32.75 12.46 -21.47
C LEU A 400 33.39 12.22 -22.86
N PRO A 401 34.69 11.89 -22.91
CA PRO A 401 35.32 11.38 -24.12
C PRO A 401 34.56 10.18 -24.73
N THR A 402 34.52 10.08 -26.05
CA THR A 402 33.72 9.05 -26.77
C THR A 402 34.16 7.62 -26.43
N ASP A 403 35.44 7.41 -26.18
CA ASP A 403 36.00 6.14 -25.70
C ASP A 403 35.51 5.82 -24.28
N GLU A 404 35.48 6.79 -23.37
CA GLU A 404 34.95 6.60 -22.01
C GLU A 404 33.45 6.28 -22.01
N GLN A 405 32.68 6.87 -22.91
CA GLN A 405 31.23 6.65 -23.00
C GLN A 405 30.88 5.16 -23.15
N ALA A 406 31.64 4.41 -23.96
CA ALA A 406 31.42 2.96 -24.17
C ALA A 406 31.65 2.11 -22.90
N HIS A 407 32.50 2.59 -22.00
CA HIS A 407 32.89 1.94 -20.75
C HIS A 407 32.19 2.56 -19.53
N THR A 408 31.17 3.39 -19.74
CA THR A 408 30.45 4.08 -18.67
C THR A 408 29.20 3.32 -18.24
N VAL A 409 28.90 3.36 -16.94
CA VAL A 409 27.59 2.98 -16.37
C VAL A 409 27.00 4.13 -15.55
N ILE A 410 25.68 4.13 -15.38
CA ILE A 410 24.99 5.08 -14.50
C ILE A 410 24.66 4.38 -13.18
N TYR A 411 25.06 4.97 -12.07
CA TYR A 411 24.75 4.47 -10.73
C TYR A 411 23.82 5.43 -10.00
N GLY A 412 22.58 5.01 -9.75
CA GLY A 412 21.64 5.75 -8.90
C GLY A 412 21.77 5.31 -7.45
N ASN A 413 21.86 6.24 -6.50
CA ASN A 413 21.96 5.89 -5.09
C ASN A 413 20.73 5.11 -4.60
N HIS A 414 19.54 5.42 -5.13
CA HIS A 414 18.32 4.66 -4.91
C HIS A 414 17.63 4.21 -6.20
N TYR A 415 16.74 3.22 -6.09
CA TYR A 415 15.97 2.66 -7.19
C TYR A 415 15.16 3.68 -8.00
N GLY A 416 14.80 4.82 -7.43
CA GLY A 416 14.05 5.88 -8.11
C GLY A 416 14.89 6.56 -9.19
N GLN A 417 16.11 6.93 -8.83
CA GLN A 417 17.10 7.47 -9.76
C GLN A 417 17.41 6.49 -10.87
N ALA A 418 17.75 5.24 -10.52
CA ALA A 418 18.09 4.24 -11.52
C ALA A 418 16.89 3.88 -12.41
N GLY A 419 15.69 3.77 -11.84
CA GLY A 419 14.45 3.55 -12.57
C GLY A 419 14.09 4.69 -13.53
N ALA A 420 14.41 5.95 -13.18
CA ALA A 420 14.26 7.09 -14.08
C ALA A 420 15.22 6.99 -15.29
N ILE A 421 16.49 6.69 -15.03
CA ILE A 421 17.48 6.47 -16.10
C ILE A 421 17.07 5.30 -17.00
N ASP A 422 16.55 4.20 -16.45
CA ASP A 422 16.02 3.08 -17.24
C ASP A 422 14.78 3.44 -18.07
N ARG A 423 14.02 4.47 -17.68
CA ARG A 423 12.81 4.90 -18.41
C ARG A 423 13.10 5.91 -19.49
N TRP A 424 13.92 6.93 -19.21
CA TRP A 424 14.15 8.08 -20.09
C TRP A 424 15.58 8.14 -20.63
N GLY A 425 16.53 7.43 -20.03
CA GLY A 425 17.92 7.42 -20.46
C GLY A 425 18.16 7.00 -21.91
N PRO A 426 17.40 6.05 -22.50
CA PRO A 426 17.53 5.72 -23.92
C PRO A 426 17.34 6.92 -24.86
N GLU A 427 16.51 7.91 -24.50
CA GLU A 427 16.29 9.13 -25.30
C GLU A 427 17.54 10.02 -25.37
N TYR A 428 18.47 9.84 -24.42
CA TYR A 428 19.72 10.58 -24.32
C TYR A 428 20.95 9.73 -24.66
N GLY A 429 20.76 8.49 -25.10
CA GLY A 429 21.84 7.53 -25.39
C GLY A 429 22.57 7.02 -24.15
N LEU A 430 21.93 7.09 -22.97
CA LEU A 430 22.54 6.63 -21.72
C LEU A 430 22.66 5.10 -21.69
N PRO A 431 23.74 4.56 -21.08
CA PRO A 431 23.88 3.13 -20.82
C PRO A 431 22.92 2.68 -19.71
N LYS A 432 22.84 1.35 -19.50
CA LYS A 432 22.02 0.74 -18.44
C LYS A 432 22.32 1.35 -17.06
N ALA A 433 21.27 1.57 -16.27
CA ALA A 433 21.40 2.03 -14.90
C ALA A 433 21.58 0.86 -13.90
N TYR A 434 22.23 1.16 -12.79
CA TYR A 434 22.48 0.25 -11.69
C TYR A 434 22.19 0.96 -10.37
N SER A 435 21.75 0.21 -9.36
CA SER A 435 21.59 0.72 -7.99
C SER A 435 21.82 -0.41 -7.00
N GLY A 436 22.51 -0.11 -5.90
CA GLY A 436 22.66 -1.03 -4.77
C GLY A 436 21.45 -1.08 -3.84
N HIS A 437 20.40 -0.32 -4.11
CA HIS A 437 19.25 -0.17 -3.21
C HIS A 437 18.20 -1.29 -3.36
N ASN A 438 17.86 -1.93 -2.24
CA ASN A 438 16.87 -3.02 -2.13
C ASN A 438 17.11 -4.07 -3.24
N SER A 439 16.05 -4.58 -3.87
CA SER A 439 16.18 -5.64 -4.88
C SER A 439 16.61 -5.12 -6.24
N TYR A 440 16.74 -3.79 -6.42
CA TYR A 440 17.35 -3.25 -7.62
C TYR A 440 18.81 -3.75 -7.75
N ALA A 441 19.46 -4.01 -6.61
CA ALA A 441 20.79 -4.62 -6.56
C ALA A 441 20.88 -6.02 -7.21
N ASP A 442 19.76 -6.72 -7.32
CA ASP A 442 19.68 -8.07 -7.89
C ASP A 442 19.41 -8.06 -9.40
N PHE A 443 19.17 -6.90 -9.99
CA PHE A 443 18.83 -6.74 -11.42
C PHE A 443 20.06 -6.75 -12.35
N GLY A 444 21.25 -6.84 -11.76
CA GLY A 444 22.51 -7.06 -12.46
C GLY A 444 23.67 -6.33 -11.81
N VAL A 445 24.87 -6.75 -12.19
CA VAL A 445 26.15 -6.14 -11.79
C VAL A 445 26.81 -5.57 -13.06
N PRO A 446 27.48 -4.41 -13.00
CA PRO A 446 28.26 -3.92 -14.13
C PRO A 446 29.31 -4.94 -14.60
N GLY A 447 29.58 -4.96 -15.91
CA GLY A 447 30.62 -5.81 -16.49
C GLY A 447 32.03 -5.32 -16.13
N GLU A 448 33.02 -6.22 -16.13
CA GLU A 448 34.42 -5.90 -15.84
C GLU A 448 35.03 -4.90 -16.84
N ASP A 449 34.43 -4.74 -18.02
CA ASP A 449 34.80 -3.74 -19.01
C ASP A 449 34.36 -2.31 -18.65
N LYS A 450 33.58 -2.14 -17.57
CA LYS A 450 33.05 -0.82 -17.15
C LYS A 450 34.01 -0.12 -16.20
N THR A 451 34.77 0.82 -16.74
CA THR A 451 35.82 1.55 -16.00
C THR A 451 35.37 2.93 -15.52
N THR A 452 34.24 3.45 -16.01
CA THR A 452 33.73 4.78 -15.68
C THR A 452 32.31 4.70 -15.12
N VAL A 453 32.03 5.50 -14.10
CA VAL A 453 30.73 5.53 -13.42
C VAL A 453 30.26 6.97 -13.29
N ILE A 454 29.05 7.25 -13.77
CA ILE A 454 28.34 8.48 -13.41
C ILE A 454 27.43 8.13 -12.23
N ALA A 455 27.79 8.59 -11.04
CA ALA A 455 27.04 8.33 -9.82
C ALA A 455 26.16 9.53 -9.45
N ILE A 456 24.93 9.26 -9.02
CA ILE A 456 23.92 10.25 -8.66
C ILE A 456 23.67 10.13 -7.15
N GLY A 457 23.81 11.23 -6.40
CA GLY A 457 23.32 11.27 -5.02
C GLY A 457 24.13 10.49 -3.97
N VAL A 458 25.34 10.07 -4.31
CA VAL A 458 26.22 9.29 -3.43
C VAL A 458 27.14 10.18 -2.59
N ASP A 459 27.58 9.72 -1.40
CA ASP A 459 28.55 10.45 -0.58
C ASP A 459 29.90 10.51 -1.32
N PRO A 460 30.41 11.71 -1.66
CA PRO A 460 31.61 11.81 -2.50
C PRO A 460 32.86 11.19 -1.89
N LYS A 461 32.99 11.20 -0.55
CA LYS A 461 34.18 10.66 0.11
C LYS A 461 34.15 9.14 0.14
N ARG A 462 33.04 8.56 0.58
CA ARG A 462 32.86 7.12 0.69
C ARG A 462 32.78 6.46 -0.68
N PHE A 463 31.99 7.01 -1.61
CA PHE A 463 31.89 6.47 -2.97
C PHE A 463 33.20 6.65 -3.71
N GLY A 464 33.82 7.84 -3.62
CA GLY A 464 35.07 8.15 -4.32
C GLY A 464 36.23 7.26 -3.88
N ALA A 465 36.26 6.82 -2.62
CA ALA A 465 37.29 5.90 -2.10
C ALA A 465 37.28 4.50 -2.75
N LEU A 466 36.26 4.18 -3.55
CA LEU A 466 36.14 2.91 -4.27
C LEU A 466 36.79 2.96 -5.66
N PHE A 467 37.24 4.13 -6.11
CA PHE A 467 37.75 4.39 -7.46
C PHE A 467 39.11 5.09 -7.40
N ALA A 468 39.90 4.93 -8.46
CA ALA A 468 41.22 5.58 -8.59
C ALA A 468 41.10 7.10 -8.67
N SER A 469 40.03 7.61 -9.28
CA SER A 469 39.69 9.03 -9.29
C SER A 469 38.18 9.19 -9.22
N CYS A 470 37.71 10.24 -8.55
CA CYS A 470 36.32 10.62 -8.61
C CYS A 470 36.13 12.12 -8.42
N GLU A 471 35.42 12.76 -9.35
CA GLU A 471 35.29 14.20 -9.41
C GLU A 471 33.82 14.62 -9.51
N PRO A 472 33.40 15.70 -8.81
CA PRO A 472 32.07 16.25 -8.98
C PRO A 472 31.92 16.88 -10.37
N ARG A 473 30.80 16.60 -11.03
CA ARG A 473 30.45 17.10 -12.37
C ARG A 473 29.07 17.75 -12.36
N GLY A 474 28.86 18.61 -11.37
CA GLY A 474 27.61 19.33 -11.13
C GLY A 474 26.74 18.69 -10.05
N ALA A 475 25.53 19.20 -9.92
CA ALA A 475 24.47 18.68 -9.06
C ALA A 475 23.16 18.69 -9.83
N TYR A 476 22.20 17.88 -9.39
CA TYR A 476 20.84 17.94 -9.88
C TYR A 476 20.21 19.26 -9.43
N GLU A 477 19.74 20.04 -10.39
CA GLU A 477 19.04 21.31 -10.15
C GLU A 477 17.59 21.19 -10.59
N ASN A 478 16.65 21.48 -9.68
CA ASN A 478 15.22 21.54 -9.99
C ASN A 478 14.55 22.75 -9.34
N ASP A 479 13.64 23.40 -10.07
CA ASP A 479 12.86 24.54 -9.54
C ASP A 479 11.76 24.11 -8.53
N LEU A 480 11.48 22.81 -8.44
CA LEU A 480 10.52 22.22 -7.50
C LEU A 480 11.26 21.66 -6.28
N PRO A 481 10.61 21.65 -5.10
CA PRO A 481 11.18 21.10 -3.88
C PRO A 481 11.14 19.56 -3.88
N VAL A 482 11.76 18.96 -4.91
CA VAL A 482 11.92 17.51 -5.02
C VAL A 482 13.04 17.06 -4.10
N SER A 483 12.88 15.85 -3.59
CA SER A 483 13.73 15.30 -2.54
C SER A 483 15.19 15.09 -2.97
N ASP A 484 15.43 14.95 -4.28
CA ASP A 484 16.75 14.77 -4.86
C ASP A 484 17.47 16.07 -5.24
N ASP A 485 16.80 17.22 -5.12
CA ASP A 485 17.38 18.51 -5.51
C ASP A 485 18.69 18.81 -4.77
N GLY A 486 19.68 19.33 -5.50
CA GLY A 486 21.02 19.62 -4.99
C GLY A 486 21.94 18.39 -4.84
N GLN A 487 21.47 17.17 -5.11
CA GLN A 487 22.33 15.98 -5.06
C GLN A 487 23.42 16.01 -6.14
N LYS A 488 24.64 15.65 -5.77
CA LYS A 488 25.80 15.74 -6.66
C LYS A 488 25.81 14.64 -7.72
N PHE A 489 26.26 15.01 -8.92
CA PHE A 489 26.72 14.06 -9.92
C PHE A 489 28.23 13.90 -9.78
N LEU A 490 28.69 12.65 -9.69
CA LEU A 490 30.11 12.34 -9.66
C LEU A 490 30.48 11.52 -10.90
N VAL A 491 31.67 11.77 -11.45
CA VAL A 491 32.28 10.89 -12.45
C VAL A 491 33.48 10.22 -11.80
N CYS A 492 33.36 8.92 -11.54
CA CYS A 492 34.43 8.11 -10.98
C CYS A 492 35.03 7.19 -12.03
N ARG A 493 36.35 6.97 -11.98
CA ARG A 493 37.11 6.16 -12.93
C ARG A 493 38.03 5.17 -12.24
N GLY A 494 38.18 4.00 -12.86
CA GLY A 494 39.08 2.94 -12.42
C GLY A 494 38.62 2.32 -11.10
N PRO A 495 37.62 1.43 -11.11
CA PRO A 495 37.24 0.67 -9.91
C PRO A 495 38.46 0.02 -9.26
N LEU A 496 38.67 0.22 -7.96
CA LEU A 496 39.84 -0.32 -7.25
C LEU A 496 39.76 -1.83 -7.00
N LYS A 497 38.56 -2.41 -7.15
CA LYS A 497 38.28 -3.85 -7.04
C LYS A 497 37.43 -4.28 -8.23
N PRO A 498 37.46 -5.57 -8.62
CA PRO A 498 36.53 -6.13 -9.58
C PRO A 498 35.08 -5.88 -9.16
N TRP A 499 34.19 -5.70 -10.14
CA TRP A 499 32.81 -5.31 -9.89
C TRP A 499 32.04 -6.21 -8.91
N PRO A 500 32.17 -7.56 -8.92
CA PRO A 500 31.50 -8.41 -7.95
C PRO A 500 31.82 -8.05 -6.49
N HIS A 501 33.09 -7.78 -6.18
CA HIS A 501 33.53 -7.41 -4.82
C HIS A 501 33.17 -5.98 -4.46
N LEU A 502 33.11 -5.10 -5.45
CA LEU A 502 32.65 -3.74 -5.26
C LEU A 502 31.15 -3.71 -5.01
N TRP A 503 30.40 -4.52 -5.75
CA TRP A 503 28.93 -4.59 -5.67
C TRP A 503 28.47 -5.01 -4.29
N GLU A 504 29.11 -6.01 -3.67
CA GLU A 504 28.82 -6.41 -2.28
C GLU A 504 28.88 -5.24 -1.27
N GLN A 505 29.79 -4.28 -1.48
CA GLN A 505 29.92 -3.09 -0.62
C GLN A 505 28.87 -2.01 -0.93
N LEU A 506 28.35 -1.99 -2.15
CA LEU A 506 27.35 -1.01 -2.61
C LEU A 506 25.92 -1.42 -2.27
N ARG A 507 25.68 -2.70 -1.95
CA ARG A 507 24.35 -3.21 -1.61
C ARG A 507 23.88 -2.68 -0.27
N TRP A 508 22.65 -2.18 -0.24
CA TRP A 508 21.99 -1.72 0.98
C TRP A 508 20.48 -1.90 0.92
N ILE A 509 19.89 -2.16 2.08
CA ILE A 509 18.45 -2.37 2.25
C ILE A 509 17.91 -1.27 3.15
N GLY A 510 16.76 -0.70 2.78
CA GLY A 510 16.03 0.21 3.66
C GLY A 510 15.24 1.28 2.92
N PHE A 511 15.11 2.41 3.58
CA PHE A 511 14.48 3.61 3.06
C PHE A 511 15.47 4.76 3.18
N GLN A 512 15.65 5.55 2.13
CA GLN A 512 16.54 6.70 2.20
C GLN A 512 15.86 7.81 3.03
N CYS A 513 16.25 7.93 4.29
CA CYS A 513 15.99 9.11 5.13
C CYS A 513 16.47 10.36 4.39
N PRO A 514 15.72 11.49 4.41
CA PRO A 514 15.70 12.52 3.36
C PRO A 514 16.96 12.51 2.52
N TYR A 515 16.87 11.72 1.44
CA TYR A 515 17.90 11.28 0.51
C TYR A 515 19.35 11.66 0.83
N THR A 516 19.85 11.30 2.01
CA THR A 516 21.25 11.58 2.36
C THR A 516 22.14 10.57 1.66
N ALA A 517 23.32 11.04 1.29
CA ALA A 517 24.31 10.33 0.51
C ALA A 517 25.01 9.19 1.29
N GLU A 518 24.60 8.92 2.55
CA GLU A 518 25.32 8.10 3.52
C GLU A 518 25.26 6.58 3.26
N ALA A 519 24.41 6.10 2.35
CA ALA A 519 24.22 4.68 2.08
C ALA A 519 25.32 4.09 1.18
N ILE A 520 26.53 3.93 1.73
CA ILE A 520 27.67 3.26 1.04
C ILE A 520 28.26 2.12 1.88
N THR A 521 27.68 1.82 3.04
CA THR A 521 28.10 0.67 3.85
C THR A 521 26.86 -0.05 4.33
N ALA A 522 26.87 -1.38 4.24
CA ALA A 522 25.80 -2.36 4.47
C ALA A 522 25.13 -2.35 5.87
N GLU A 523 25.03 -1.20 6.53
CA GLU A 523 24.25 -1.04 7.74
C GLU A 523 23.40 0.23 7.61
N SER A 524 22.09 0.07 7.38
CA SER A 524 21.09 1.11 7.57
C SER A 524 20.92 1.49 9.07
N ALA A 525 21.96 1.27 9.87
CA ALA A 525 21.90 1.28 11.33
C ALA A 525 21.79 2.68 11.94
N LYS A 526 21.79 3.75 11.14
CA LYS A 526 21.72 5.11 11.70
C LYS A 526 20.32 5.67 11.86
N GLY A 527 19.28 5.06 11.28
CA GLY A 527 17.94 5.64 11.35
C GLY A 527 17.82 6.98 10.58
N CYS A 528 16.64 7.59 10.58
CA CYS A 528 16.48 9.00 10.17
C CYS A 528 16.61 9.87 11.42
N ASP A 529 17.72 10.60 11.57
CA ASP A 529 17.89 11.59 12.65
C ASP A 529 17.04 12.85 12.43
#